data_AF-A0A196S8B4-F1
#
_entry.id   AF-A0A196S8B4-F1
#
_cell.length_a   1.000
_cell.length_b   1.000
_cell.length_c   1.000
_cell.angle_alpha   90.00
_cell.angle_beta   90.00
_cell.angle_gamma   90.00
#
_symmetry.space_group_name_H-M   'P 1'
#
loop_
_entity.id
_entity.type
_entity.pdbx_description
1 polymer ?
#
loop_
_entity_poly.entity_id
_entity_poly.type
_entity_poly.pdbx_seq_one_letter_code
_entity_poly.pdbx_strand_id
1 'polypeptide(L)'
;MLFFASFIIAGAFGGNGCRYDRIRYDVTRTLARGAEIKRVAVLESCQVKKIIGYMERGRVLELCVYSDGGELLEILDENEIVELLERADLYAPLSECLKSPV
;
A
#
# COMPACT_ATOMS: atom_id res chain seq x y z
N MET A 1 -42.86 0.43 5.69
CA MET A 1 -41.53 0.00 6.17
C MET A 1 -40.97 -1.25 5.47
N LEU A 2 -41.78 -2.11 4.82
CA LEU A 2 -41.28 -3.32 4.13
C LEU A 2 -40.64 -3.09 2.74
N PHE A 3 -40.95 -1.98 2.07
CA PHE A 3 -40.42 -1.65 0.73
C PHE A 3 -38.90 -1.40 0.71
N PHE A 4 -38.34 -0.85 1.79
CA PHE A 4 -36.89 -0.65 1.89
C PHE A 4 -36.13 -1.97 2.07
N ALA A 5 -36.74 -2.95 2.75
CA ALA A 5 -36.13 -4.25 2.95
C ALA A 5 -35.94 -5.03 1.63
N SER A 6 -36.86 -4.88 0.67
CA SER A 6 -36.72 -5.51 -0.65
C SER A 6 -35.56 -4.93 -1.47
N PHE A 7 -35.25 -3.64 -1.33
CA PHE A 7 -34.09 -3.03 -2.00
C PHE A 7 -32.76 -3.55 -1.46
N ILE A 8 -32.66 -3.78 -0.15
CA ILE A 8 -31.46 -4.35 0.48
C ILE A 8 -31.22 -5.79 -0.02
N ILE A 9 -32.27 -6.61 -0.10
CA ILE A 9 -32.16 -8.00 -0.54
C ILE A 9 -31.81 -8.06 -2.04
N ALA A 10 -32.44 -7.24 -2.88
CA ALA A 10 -32.14 -7.18 -4.31
C ALA A 10 -30.71 -6.68 -4.58
N GLY A 11 -30.22 -5.71 -3.81
CA GLY A 11 -28.83 -5.25 -3.88
C GLY A 11 -27.81 -6.30 -3.44
N ALA A 12 -28.14 -7.10 -2.43
CA ALA A 12 -27.27 -8.18 -1.94
C ALA A 12 -27.13 -9.34 -2.94
N PHE A 13 -28.17 -9.64 -3.72
CA PHE A 13 -28.11 -10.67 -4.78
C PHE A 13 -27.45 -10.19 -6.09
N GLY A 14 -27.25 -8.88 -6.27
CA GLY A 14 -26.58 -8.30 -7.45
C GLY A 14 -25.05 -8.40 -7.44
N GLY A 15 -24.45 -8.86 -6.35
CA GLY A 15 -22.99 -8.88 -6.14
C GLY A 15 -22.25 -10.12 -6.66
N ASN A 16 -22.87 -10.98 -7.47
CA ASN A 16 -22.21 -12.15 -8.04
C ASN A 16 -21.28 -11.76 -9.19
N GLY A 17 -20.07 -11.30 -8.85
CA GLY A 17 -19.00 -11.10 -9.84
C GLY A 17 -18.17 -9.83 -9.67
N CYS A 18 -18.41 -9.01 -8.63
CA CYS A 18 -17.54 -7.87 -8.31
C CYS A 18 -16.24 -8.36 -7.63
N ARG A 19 -15.47 -9.19 -8.35
CA ARG A 19 -14.09 -9.47 -7.97
C ARG A 19 -13.31 -8.20 -8.21
N TYR A 20 -12.65 -7.68 -7.17
CA TYR A 20 -11.70 -6.58 -7.31
C TYR A 20 -10.65 -7.00 -8.36
N ASP A 21 -10.75 -6.43 -9.55
CA ASP A 21 -9.78 -6.70 -10.60
C ASP A 21 -8.56 -5.86 -10.27
N ARG A 22 -7.53 -6.55 -9.76
CA ARG A 22 -6.30 -5.92 -9.27
C ARG A 22 -5.68 -5.18 -10.45
N ILE A 23 -5.72 -3.84 -10.41
CA ILE A 23 -5.03 -3.00 -11.39
C ILE A 23 -3.53 -3.27 -11.22
N ARG A 24 -2.98 -4.15 -12.06
CA ARG A 24 -1.53 -4.32 -12.18
C ARG A 24 -0.99 -3.07 -12.86
N TYR A 25 -0.35 -2.22 -12.07
CA TYR A 25 0.30 -1.03 -12.58
C TYR A 25 1.47 -1.47 -13.49
N ASP A 26 1.36 -1.20 -14.78
CA ASP A 26 2.41 -1.53 -15.76
C ASP A 26 3.54 -0.48 -15.65
N VAL A 27 4.51 -0.76 -14.78
CA VAL A 27 5.67 0.11 -14.49
C VAL A 27 6.72 0.06 -15.61
N THR A 28 6.62 -0.90 -16.54
CA THR A 28 7.62 -1.17 -17.58
C THR A 28 7.78 0.02 -18.52
N ARG A 29 6.69 0.75 -18.80
CA ARG A 29 6.70 1.96 -19.65
C ARG A 29 7.39 3.16 -18.99
N THR A 30 7.35 3.24 -17.66
CA THR A 30 7.90 4.35 -16.87
C THR A 30 9.39 4.13 -16.60
N LEU A 31 9.78 2.89 -16.28
CA LEU A 31 11.18 2.47 -16.12
C LEU A 31 11.98 2.64 -17.43
N ALA A 32 11.36 2.40 -18.60
CA ALA A 32 11.99 2.54 -19.91
C ALA A 32 12.46 3.97 -20.26
N ARG A 33 12.05 5.00 -19.49
CA ARG A 33 12.44 6.42 -19.72
C ARG A 33 13.42 6.97 -18.68
N GLY A 34 13.85 6.17 -17.71
CA GLY A 34 14.63 6.66 -16.57
C GLY A 34 13.73 7.37 -15.57
N ALA A 35 12.94 6.59 -14.83
CA ALA A 35 12.07 7.11 -13.78
C ALA A 35 12.92 7.71 -12.64
N GLU A 36 12.53 8.89 -12.17
CA GLU A 36 13.17 9.55 -11.02
C GLU A 36 12.91 8.73 -9.74
N ILE A 37 13.97 8.47 -8.97
CA ILE A 37 13.86 7.77 -7.67
C ILE A 37 13.57 8.80 -6.58
N LYS A 38 12.40 8.69 -5.95
CA LYS A 38 12.01 9.46 -4.79
C LYS A 38 12.36 8.67 -3.53
N ARG A 39 13.38 9.11 -2.80
CA ARG A 39 13.77 8.50 -1.52
C ARG A 39 13.07 9.23 -0.37
N VAL A 40 12.39 8.47 0.50
CA VAL A 40 11.66 9.02 1.65
C VAL A 40 12.12 8.31 2.92
N ALA A 41 12.57 9.09 3.91
CA ALA A 41 12.92 8.58 5.23
C ALA A 41 11.69 8.62 6.16
N VAL A 42 11.42 7.52 6.84
CA VAL A 42 10.35 7.40 7.84
C VAL A 42 10.85 6.69 9.10
N LEU A 43 10.21 6.97 10.23
CA LEU A 43 10.47 6.26 11.48
C LEU A 43 9.65 4.97 11.55
N GLU A 44 10.14 4.00 12.31
CA GLU A 44 9.49 2.71 12.56
C GLU A 44 8.12 2.86 13.25
N SER A 45 7.93 3.95 13.99
CA SER A 45 6.68 4.35 14.64
C SER A 45 5.64 4.95 13.66
N CYS A 46 6.01 5.17 12.39
CA CYS A 46 5.11 5.71 11.37
C CYS A 46 4.03 4.70 10.98
N GLN A 47 2.79 5.17 10.83
CA GLN A 47 1.67 4.33 10.38
C GLN A 47 1.76 4.02 8.90
N VAL A 48 1.46 2.77 8.54
CA VAL A 48 1.51 2.25 7.17
C VAL A 48 0.71 3.13 6.18
N LYS A 49 -0.48 3.62 6.58
CA LYS A 49 -1.32 4.49 5.72
C LYS A 49 -0.61 5.74 5.19
N LYS A 50 0.41 6.26 5.88
CA LYS A 50 1.15 7.45 5.44
C LYS A 50 2.00 7.16 4.20
N ILE A 51 2.41 5.90 3.99
CA ILE A 51 3.23 5.49 2.85
C ILE A 51 2.49 5.69 1.53
N ILE A 52 1.17 5.45 1.52
CA ILE A 52 0.31 5.63 0.34
C ILE A 52 0.42 7.07 -0.19
N GLY A 53 0.54 8.06 0.69
CA GLY A 53 0.68 9.47 0.31
C GLY A 53 2.02 9.81 -0.35
N TYR A 54 3.04 8.95 -0.22
CA TYR A 54 4.34 9.16 -0.86
C TYR A 54 4.41 8.59 -2.27
N MET A 55 3.53 7.65 -2.62
CA MET A 55 3.46 7.04 -3.94
C MET A 55 2.96 8.07 -4.97
N GLU A 56 3.76 8.33 -6.00
CA GLU A 56 3.48 9.32 -7.05
C GLU A 56 3.60 8.67 -8.43
N ARG A 57 2.71 9.04 -9.35
CA ARG A 57 2.81 8.55 -10.73
C ARG A 57 4.08 9.10 -11.39
N GLY A 58 4.86 8.22 -12.03
CA GLY A 58 6.02 8.61 -12.82
C GLY A 58 7.35 8.62 -12.04
N ARG A 59 7.32 8.30 -10.74
CA ARG A 59 8.50 8.20 -9.87
C ARG A 59 8.51 6.85 -9.18
N VAL A 60 9.70 6.31 -8.97
CA VAL A 60 9.89 5.10 -8.19
C VAL A 60 10.12 5.49 -6.74
N LEU A 61 9.33 4.94 -5.82
CA LEU A 61 9.47 5.20 -4.40
C LEU A 61 10.49 4.24 -3.78
N GLU A 62 11.43 4.78 -3.01
CA GLU A 62 12.30 4.01 -2.13
C GLU A 62 12.10 4.52 -0.69
N LEU A 63 11.68 3.64 0.22
CA LEU A 63 11.36 4.00 1.59
C LEU A 63 12.48 3.55 2.53
N CYS A 64 13.15 4.48 3.18
CA CYS A 64 14.16 4.19 4.19
C CYS A 64 13.52 4.24 5.57
N VAL A 65 13.43 3.10 6.25
CA VAL A 65 12.86 2.99 7.60
C VAL A 65 13.97 3.08 8.64
N TYR A 66 13.80 4.01 9.57
CA TYR A 66 14.73 4.25 10.66
C TYR A 66 14.09 3.90 12.00
N SER A 67 14.88 3.43 12.95
CA SER A 67 14.45 3.31 14.34
C SER A 67 14.20 4.70 14.93
N ASP A 68 13.41 4.77 16.00
CA ASP A 68 13.28 6.00 16.80
C ASP A 68 14.66 6.49 17.35
N GLY A 69 15.65 5.60 17.43
CA GLY A 69 17.05 5.94 17.76
C GLY A 69 17.89 6.51 16.60
N GLY A 70 17.35 6.59 15.38
CA GLY A 70 18.04 7.13 14.19
C GLY A 70 18.88 6.11 13.42
N GLU A 71 18.86 4.84 13.81
CA GLU A 71 19.53 3.76 13.08
C GLU A 71 18.69 3.33 11.87
N LEU A 72 19.33 3.10 10.71
CA LEU A 72 18.64 2.58 9.54
C LEU A 72 18.28 1.09 9.79
N LEU A 73 16.99 0.79 9.77
CA LEU A 73 16.48 -0.58 9.93
C LEU A 73 16.39 -1.29 8.58
N GLU A 74 15.75 -0.66 7.61
CA GLU A 74 15.43 -1.31 6.33
C GLU A 74 15.26 -0.29 5.21
N ILE A 75 15.53 -0.70 3.97
CA ILE A 75 15.23 0.08 2.77
C ILE A 75 14.30 -0.78 1.92
N LEU A 76 13.10 -0.28 1.67
CA LEU A 76 12.08 -0.96 0.88
C LEU A 76 11.97 -0.33 -0.51
N ASP A 77 11.99 -1.16 -1.54
CA ASP A 77 11.68 -0.74 -2.90
C ASP A 77 10.15 -0.61 -3.13
N GLU A 78 9.75 -0.06 -4.27
CA GLU A 78 8.33 0.17 -4.56
C GLU A 78 7.50 -1.12 -4.59
N ASN A 79 8.08 -2.26 -5.00
CA ASN A 79 7.38 -3.54 -5.02
C ASN A 79 7.19 -4.07 -3.59
N GLU A 80 8.23 -4.02 -2.76
CA GLU A 80 8.16 -4.42 -1.34
C GLU A 80 7.16 -3.56 -0.57
N ILE A 81 7.09 -2.26 -0.88
CA ILE A 81 6.08 -1.35 -0.33
C ILE A 81 4.67 -1.80 -0.75
N VAL A 82 4.46 -2.16 -2.02
CA VAL A 82 3.15 -2.64 -2.49
C VAL A 82 2.78 -3.95 -1.81
N GLU A 83 3.71 -4.89 -1.66
CA GLU A 83 3.47 -6.15 -0.94
C GLU A 83 3.14 -5.93 0.53
N LEU A 84 3.84 -4.99 1.18
CA LEU A 84 3.55 -4.58 2.55
C LEU A 84 2.14 -3.99 2.66
N LEU A 85 1.74 -3.10 1.75
CA LEU A 85 0.40 -2.51 1.73
C LEU A 85 -0.70 -3.54 1.45
N GLU A 86 -0.41 -4.62 0.72
CA GLU A 86 -1.37 -5.71 0.48
C GLU A 86 -1.62 -6.58 1.72
N ARG A 87 -0.65 -6.67 2.64
CA ARG A 87 -0.70 -7.58 3.80
C ARG A 87 -0.91 -6.90 5.16
N ALA A 88 -0.48 -5.65 5.30
CA ALA A 88 -0.42 -4.95 6.58
C ALA A 88 -1.76 -4.32 7.01
N ASP A 89 -1.94 -4.15 8.32
CA ASP A 89 -2.95 -3.23 8.85
C ASP A 89 -2.47 -1.78 8.63
N LEU A 90 -3.24 -1.00 7.88
CA LEU A 90 -2.93 0.39 7.52
C LEU A 90 -2.75 1.32 8.74
N TYR A 91 -3.33 0.98 9.88
CA TYR A 91 -3.25 1.78 11.10
C TYR A 91 -2.12 1.35 12.04
N ALA A 92 -1.52 0.18 11.81
CA ALA A 92 -0.40 -0.31 12.57
C ALA A 92 0.89 0.48 12.26
N PRO A 93 1.83 0.55 13.21
CA PRO A 93 3.17 1.08 12.96
C PRO A 93 3.98 0.14 12.06
N LEU A 94 4.91 0.72 11.29
CA LEU A 94 5.81 -0.03 10.41
C LEU A 94 6.62 -1.09 11.16
N SER A 95 7.05 -0.79 12.38
CA SER A 95 7.82 -1.72 13.22
C SER A 95 7.13 -3.07 13.46
N GLU A 96 5.79 -3.13 13.42
CA GLU A 96 5.05 -4.39 13.57
C GLU A 96 4.99 -5.17 12.25
N CYS A 97 4.99 -4.48 11.12
CA CYS A 97 4.85 -5.07 9.80
C CYS A 97 6.19 -5.64 9.28
N LEU A 98 7.31 -5.01 9.65
CA LEU A 98 8.66 -5.43 9.24
C LEU A 98 9.18 -6.64 10.03
N LYS A 99 8.59 -6.94 11.20
CA LYS A 99 8.99 -8.07 12.05
C LYS A 99 8.49 -9.43 11.56
N SER A 100 7.64 -9.48 10.53
CA SER A 100 7.18 -10.75 9.97
C SER A 100 8.17 -11.20 8.89
N PRO A 101 9.06 -12.17 9.17
CA PRO A 101 9.90 -12.74 8.12
C PRO A 101 9.00 -13.39 7.06
N VAL A 102 9.35 -13.15 5.79
CA VAL A 102 9.01 -14.04 4.68
C VAL A 102 9.86 -15.30 4.81
#